data_AF-A0A381FL23-F1
#
_entry.id   AF-A0A381FL23-F1
#
_cell.length_a   1.000
_cell.length_b   1.000
_cell.length_c   1.000
_cell.angle_alpha   90.00
_cell.angle_beta   90.00
_cell.angle_gamma   90.00
#
_symmetry.space_group_name_H-M   'P 1'
#
loop_
_entity.id
_entity.type
_entity.pdbx_description
1 polymer ?
#
loop_
_entity_poly.entity_id
_entity_poly.type
_entity_poly.pdbx_seq_one_letter_code
_entity_poly.pdbx_strand_id
1 'polypeptide(L)' 'MDYNSAQKRVKDLKSFYKNCMWFTIVAGFILIRNFIKDNGTDYNFQGWFILTVWAIILAVKAVNLFIFDAEWEN' A
#
# COMPACT_ATOMS: atom_id res chain seq x y z
N MET A 1 -13.00 13.11 24.06
CA MET A 1 -11.99 12.59 23.10
C MET A 1 -10.72 12.30 23.86
N ASP A 2 -10.27 11.04 23.84
CA ASP A 2 -8.98 10.68 24.41
C ASP A 2 -7.88 11.16 23.47
N TYR A 3 -7.10 12.17 23.88
CA TYR A 3 -6.05 12.75 23.05
C TYR A 3 -5.03 11.69 22.59
N ASN A 4 -4.82 10.66 23.40
CA ASN A 4 -3.89 9.57 23.10
C ASN A 4 -4.39 8.71 21.93
N SER A 5 -5.70 8.51 21.80
CA SER A 5 -6.29 7.74 20.70
C SER A 5 -6.21 8.50 19.37
N ALA A 6 -6.49 9.82 19.40
CA ALA A 6 -6.35 10.69 18.23
C ALA A 6 -4.89 10.76 17.74
N GLN A 7 -3.93 10.89 18.65
CA GLN A 7 -2.51 10.94 18.27
C GLN A 7 -2.03 9.61 17.66
N LYS A 8 -2.45 8.48 18.22
CA LYS A 8 -2.15 7.15 17.67
C LYS A 8 -2.71 6.99 16.26
N ARG A 9 -3.96 7.43 16.05
CA ARG A 9 -4.62 7.40 14.75
C ARG A 9 -3.87 8.15 13.66
N VAL A 10 -3.45 9.39 13.94
CA VAL A 10 -2.68 10.20 12.99
C VAL A 10 -1.35 9.53 12.65
N LYS A 11 -0.69 8.90 13.63
CA LYS A 11 0.56 8.17 13.42
C LYS A 11 0.35 6.96 12.51
N ASP A 12 -0.70 6.18 12.73
CA ASP A 12 -1.02 4.99 11.92
C ASP A 12 -1.40 5.36 10.50
N LEU A 13 -2.20 6.43 10.33
CA LEU A 13 -2.58 6.99 9.03
C LEU A 13 -1.36 7.50 8.26
N LYS A 14 -0.45 8.23 8.91
CA LYS A 14 0.80 8.71 8.30
C LYS A 14 1.71 7.55 7.88
N SER A 15 1.78 6.49 8.70
CA SER A 15 2.55 5.29 8.39
C SER A 15 1.96 4.55 7.19
N PHE A 16 0.64 4.41 7.13
CA PHE A 16 -0.08 3.80 6.01
C PHE A 16 0.18 4.56 4.70
N TYR A 17 -0.01 5.87 4.67
CA TYR A 17 0.25 6.69 3.47
C TYR A 17 1.71 6.61 3.01
N LYS A 18 2.67 6.59 3.94
CA LYS A 18 4.08 6.40 3.59
C LYS A 18 4.31 5.06 2.90
N ASN A 19 3.66 3.99 3.36
CA ASN A 19 3.76 2.66 2.77
C ASN A 19 3.10 2.60 1.38
N CYS A 20 1.91 3.20 1.22
CA CYS A 20 1.27 3.36 -0.09
C CYS A 20 2.13 4.15 -1.07
N MET A 21 2.75 5.25 -0.63
CA MET A 21 3.64 6.05 -1.47
C MET A 21 4.82 5.21 -1.99
N TRP A 22 5.50 4.47 -1.10
CA TRP A 22 6.58 3.59 -1.51
C TRP A 22 6.13 2.48 -2.45
N PHE A 23 4.98 1.87 -2.17
CA PHE A 23 4.39 0.88 -3.06
C PHE A 23 4.15 1.46 -4.46
N THR A 24 3.54 2.64 -4.57
CA THR A 24 3.28 3.30 -5.85
C THR A 24 4.57 3.59 -6.61
N ILE A 25 5.62 4.06 -5.92
CA ILE A 25 6.93 4.33 -6.55
C ILE A 25 7.54 3.03 -7.09
N VAL A 26 7.58 1.97 -6.28
CA VAL A 26 8.19 0.69 -6.67
C VAL A 26 7.39 0.00 -7.77
N ALA A 27 6.06 -0.06 -7.61
CA ALA A 27 5.16 -0.62 -8.61
C ALA A 27 5.26 0.16 -9.93
N GLY A 28 5.23 1.48 -9.87
CA GLY A 28 5.39 2.35 -11.04
C GLY A 28 6.71 2.10 -11.76
N PHE A 29 7.83 2.02 -11.04
CA PHE A 29 9.13 1.73 -11.65
C PHE A 29 9.17 0.37 -12.35
N ILE A 30 8.64 -0.69 -11.71
CA ILE A 30 8.60 -2.04 -12.28
C ILE A 30 7.70 -2.09 -13.52
N LEU A 31 6.50 -1.48 -13.43
CA LEU A 31 5.54 -1.46 -14.54
C LEU A 31 6.08 -0.65 -15.73
N ILE A 32 6.64 0.54 -15.50
CA ILE A 32 7.25 1.37 -16.55
C ILE A 32 8.43 0.64 -17.19
N ARG A 33 9.30 0.01 -16.38
CA ARG A 33 10.43 -0.77 -16.92
C ARG A 33 9.94 -1.92 -17.79
N ASN A 34 8.93 -2.66 -17.35
CA ASN A 34 8.35 -3.76 -18.14
C ASN A 34 7.72 -3.23 -19.44
N PHE A 35 6.99 -2.12 -19.37
CA PHE A 35 6.35 -1.48 -20.51
C PHE A 35 7.36 -0.99 -21.57
N ILE A 36 8.47 -0.37 -21.15
CA ILE A 36 9.54 0.08 -22.07
C ILE A 36 10.32 -1.11 -22.67
N LYS A 37 10.45 -2.20 -21.92
CA LYS A 37 11.21 -3.39 -22.34
C LYS A 37 10.43 -4.30 -23.31
N ASP A 38 9.17 -3.97 -23.60
CA ASP A 38 8.24 -4.82 -24.36
C ASP A 38 8.52 -4.79 -25.89
N ASN A 39 9.71 -5.29 -26.26
CA ASN A 39 10.03 -5.91 -27.55
C ASN A 39 10.29 -7.43 -27.38
N GLY A 40 9.99 -8.01 -26.21
CA GLY A 40 10.23 -9.42 -25.92
C GLY A 40 9.52 -9.86 -24.64
N THR A 41 8.70 -10.90 -24.78
CA THR A 41 7.81 -11.52 -23.78
C THR A 41 8.56 -12.25 -22.66
N ASP A 42 9.43 -11.56 -21.92
CA ASP A 42 9.94 -12.06 -20.64
C ASP A 42 9.04 -11.56 -19.51
N TYR A 43 7.91 -12.25 -19.33
CA TYR A 43 7.03 -12.07 -18.17
C TYR A 43 7.81 -12.44 -16.90
N ASN A 44 8.44 -11.44 -16.26
CA ASN A 44 9.19 -11.60 -15.03
C ASN A 44 8.23 -11.90 -13.85
N PHE A 45 7.79 -13.16 -13.76
CA PHE A 45 6.75 -13.66 -12.85
C PHE A 45 7.02 -13.32 -11.38
N GLN A 46 8.29 -13.30 -10.97
CA GLN A 46 8.70 -13.01 -9.59
C GLN A 46 8.42 -11.57 -9.16
N GLY A 47 8.56 -10.58 -10.06
CA GLY A 47 8.30 -9.17 -9.77
C GLY A 47 6.81 -8.87 -9.60
N TRP A 48 5.96 -9.56 -10.36
CA TRP A 48 4.51 -9.40 -10.25
C TRP A 48 3.95 -10.05 -8.98
N PHE A 49 4.48 -11.22 -8.60
CA PHE A 49 4.07 -11.90 -7.36
C PHE A 49 4.32 -11.02 -6.11
N ILE A 50 5.51 -10.40 -6.00
CA ILE A 50 5.82 -9.58 -4.83
C ILE A 50 4.97 -8.31 -4.75
N LEU A 51 4.68 -7.67 -5.89
CA LEU A 51 3.76 -6.53 -5.95
C LEU A 51 2.35 -6.94 -5.53
N THR A 52 1.89 -8.11 -5.96
CA THR A 52 0.56 -8.62 -5.62
C THR A 52 0.43 -8.88 -4.12
N VAL A 53 1.40 -9.55 -3.51
CA VAL A 53 1.40 -9.80 -2.05
C VAL A 53 1.44 -8.49 -1.27
N TRP A 54 2.30 -7.53 -1.68
CA TRP A 54 2.37 -6.23 -1.01
C TRP A 54 1.07 -5.44 -1.16
N ALA A 55 0.42 -5.49 -2.32
CA ALA A 55 -0.89 -4.87 -2.55
C ALA A 55 -1.98 -5.47 -1.62
N ILE A 56 -2.01 -6.80 -1.45
CA ILE A 56 -2.95 -7.47 -0.52
C ILE A 56 -2.71 -6.99 0.91
N ILE A 57 -1.45 -6.90 1.36
CA ILE A 57 -1.12 -6.41 2.71
C ILE A 57 -1.61 -4.96 2.90
N LEU A 58 -1.46 -4.09 1.90
CA LEU A 58 -1.98 -2.73 1.96
C LEU A 58 -3.51 -2.69 1.99
N ALA A 59 -4.19 -3.56 1.24
CA ALA A 59 -5.64 -3.64 1.24
C ALA A 59 -6.18 -4.06 2.62
N VAL A 60 -5.60 -5.08 3.24
CA VAL A 60 -5.96 -5.51 4.61
C VAL A 60 -5.72 -4.38 5.61
N LYS A 61 -4.58 -3.68 5.50
CA LYS A 61 -4.30 -2.51 6.36
C LYS A 61 -5.30 -1.38 6.14
N ALA A 62 -5.72 -1.13 4.91
CA ALA A 62 -6.72 -0.11 4.61
C ALA A 62 -8.08 -0.46 5.23
N VAL A 63 -8.52 -1.72 5.12
CA VAL A 63 -9.77 -2.19 5.74
C VAL A 63 -9.71 -2.01 7.26
N ASN A 64 -8.62 -2.44 7.92
CA ASN A 64 -8.46 -2.24 9.35
C ASN A 64 -8.48 -0.76 9.73
N LEU A 65 -7.74 0.06 9.00
CA LEU A 65 -7.63 1.48 9.27
C LEU A 65 -8.97 2.20 9.05
N PHE A 66 -9.66 1.99 7.93
CA PHE A 66 -10.81 2.81 7.54
C PHE A 66 -12.17 2.22 7.94
N ILE A 67 -12.28 0.91 8.13
CA ILE A 67 -13.56 0.24 8.43
C ILE A 67 -13.64 -0.16 9.90
N PHE A 68 -12.63 -0.89 10.41
CA PHE A 68 -12.67 -1.40 11.78
C PHE A 68 -12.31 -0.35 12.82
N ASP A 69 -11.30 0.49 12.55
CA ASP A 69 -10.96 1.63 13.41
C ASP A 69 -11.87 2.86 13.14
N ALA A 70 -13.11 2.68 12.67
CA ALA A 70 -14.08 3.76 12.48
C ALA A 70 -14.89 4.07 13.75
N GLU A 71 -14.78 3.25 14.80
CA GLU A 71 -15.53 3.40 16.06
C GLU A 71 -15.32 4.76 16.76
N TRP A 72 -14.24 5.49 16.47
CA TRP A 72 -13.99 6.83 17.03
C TRP A 72 -14.84 7.95 16.39
N GLU A 73 -15.56 7.68 15.30
CA GLU A 73 -16.48 8.65 14.68
C GLU A 73 -17.80 8.81 15.44
N ASN A 74 -18.07 7.95 16.44
CA ASN A 74 -19.32 7.93 17.22
C ASN A 74 -19.15 8.52 18.63
#